data_AF-A0A7C9HYW1-F1
#
_entry.id   AF-A0A7C9HYW1-F1
#
_cell.length_a   1.000
_cell.length_b   1.000
_cell.length_c   1.000
_cell.angle_alpha   90.00
_cell.angle_beta   90.00
_cell.angle_gamma   90.00
#
_symmetry.space_group_name_H-M   'P 1'
#
loop_
_entity.id
_entity.type
_entity.pdbx_description
1 polymer ?
#
loop_
_entity_poly.entity_id
_entity_poly.type
_entity_poly.pdbx_seq_one_letter_code
_entity_poly.pdbx_strand_id
1 'polypeptide(L)'
;MLDQNNLLRVPDVPGVQVYADHADPTRFYAIPDAPRVARNDNGTPALSLLAYGRGSGPDLQLLGGQVQLTLTLALTGSERQTLTAALEESLNRHQPREAPPVRVTLLSPEWLTGQVHADLLPGLTLTGHPSLMAANECVLSATLTPQQATDLQRAWAKGLPDARLRYEVTTPAAQTEVSHKASTSAEPLRTFSVSFTARTTRTLSTSLCLEGPLSVSPSELQGALQVTSF
;
A
#
# COMPACT_ATOMS: atom_id res chain seq x y z
N MET A 1 -5.57 16.49 -1.93
CA MET A 1 -5.15 15.61 -3.04
C MET A 1 -3.65 15.44 -2.98
N LEU A 2 -3.16 14.22 -3.22
CA LEU A 2 -1.72 13.92 -3.15
C LEU A 2 -0.95 14.64 -4.27
N ASP A 3 0.19 15.23 -3.95
CA ASP A 3 1.08 15.86 -4.93
C ASP A 3 2.20 14.88 -5.35
N GLN A 4 2.18 14.44 -6.61
CA GLN A 4 3.15 13.44 -7.10
C GLN A 4 4.58 13.98 -7.20
N ASN A 5 4.73 15.29 -7.35
CA ASN A 5 6.05 15.91 -7.44
C ASN A 5 6.68 16.11 -6.05
N ASN A 6 5.92 15.87 -4.99
CA ASN A 6 6.35 16.03 -3.60
C ASN A 6 6.34 14.70 -2.85
N LEU A 7 7.02 13.69 -3.42
CA LEU A 7 7.29 12.43 -2.76
C LEU A 7 8.38 12.64 -1.68
N LEU A 8 7.99 12.41 -0.44
CA LEU A 8 8.83 12.49 0.75
C LEU A 8 9.34 11.08 1.08
N ARG A 9 10.65 10.98 1.33
CA ARG A 9 11.27 9.77 1.87
C ARG A 9 11.46 9.97 3.37
N VAL A 10 10.87 9.08 4.16
CA VAL A 10 11.01 9.06 5.61
C VAL A 10 11.87 7.86 5.99
N PRO A 11 13.16 8.05 6.33
CA PRO A 11 14.10 6.94 6.56
C PRO A 11 13.65 5.95 7.65
N ASP A 12 12.93 6.44 8.66
CA ASP A 12 12.49 5.65 9.81
C ASP A 12 11.34 4.68 9.48
N VAL A 13 10.69 4.86 8.32
CA VAL A 13 9.62 3.99 7.84
C VAL A 13 9.91 3.58 6.39
N PRO A 14 10.91 2.70 6.17
CA PRO A 14 11.22 2.21 4.83
C PRO A 14 10.02 1.41 4.27
N GLY A 15 9.85 1.41 2.95
CA GLY A 15 8.75 0.69 2.32
C GLY A 15 7.42 1.44 2.32
N VAL A 16 7.42 2.75 2.58
CA VAL A 16 6.24 3.62 2.49
C VAL A 16 6.54 4.83 1.62
N GLN A 17 5.69 5.05 0.62
CA GLN A 17 5.61 6.28 -0.17
C GLN A 17 4.75 7.31 0.57
N VAL A 18 5.30 8.50 0.77
CA VAL A 18 4.62 9.59 1.48
C VAL A 18 4.50 10.80 0.56
N TYR A 19 3.29 11.30 0.36
CA TYR A 19 2.99 12.46 -0.46
C TYR A 19 2.39 13.55 0.39
N ALA A 20 2.88 14.78 0.25
CA ALA A 20 2.21 15.93 0.87
C ALA A 20 0.86 16.21 0.19
N ASP A 21 -0.10 16.74 0.95
CA ASP A 21 -1.28 17.35 0.36
C ASP A 21 -0.90 18.68 -0.31
N HIS A 22 -1.37 18.88 -1.53
CA HIS A 22 -1.10 20.09 -2.31
C HIS A 22 -1.61 21.41 -1.68
N ALA A 23 -2.64 21.36 -0.83
CA ALA A 23 -3.34 22.52 -0.28
C ALA A 23 -3.08 22.72 1.21
N ASP A 24 -2.78 21.64 1.96
CA ASP A 24 -2.52 21.70 3.39
C ASP A 24 -1.16 21.07 3.73
N PRO A 25 -0.16 21.86 4.18
CA PRO A 25 1.18 21.36 4.48
C PRO A 25 1.25 20.45 5.71
N THR A 26 0.15 20.29 6.46
CA THR A 26 0.06 19.42 7.64
C THR A 26 -0.59 18.06 7.35
N ARG A 27 -1.06 17.86 6.12
CA ARG A 27 -1.73 16.62 5.68
C ARG A 27 -0.83 15.85 4.72
N PHE A 28 -0.78 14.54 4.93
CA PHE A 28 0.05 13.65 4.12
C PHE A 28 -0.72 12.38 3.76
N TYR A 29 -0.50 11.89 2.56
CA TYR A 29 -0.96 10.60 2.09
C TYR A 29 0.18 9.61 2.20
N ALA A 30 -0.08 8.44 2.77
CA ALA A 30 0.93 7.41 2.94
C ALA A 30 0.44 6.08 2.38
N ILE A 31 1.25 5.49 1.50
CA ILE A 31 0.92 4.27 0.75
C ILE A 31 2.11 3.31 0.91
N PRO A 32 1.90 2.05 1.30
CA PRO A 32 3.00 1.09 1.33
C PRO A 32 3.53 0.82 -0.09
N ASP A 33 4.84 0.60 -0.21
CA ASP A 33 5.52 0.33 -1.49
C ASP A 33 5.06 -1.01 -2.11
N ALA A 34 4.53 -1.91 -1.29
CA ALA A 34 4.00 -3.19 -1.70
C ALA A 34 2.68 -3.51 -0.99
N PRO A 35 1.73 -4.19 -1.67
CA PRO A 35 0.56 -4.76 -1.02
C PRO A 35 0.96 -5.88 -0.05
N ARG A 36 0.10 -6.14 0.93
CA ARG A 36 0.33 -7.16 1.96
C ARG A 36 -0.94 -7.88 2.34
N VAL A 37 -0.79 -9.04 2.97
CA VAL A 37 -1.91 -9.73 3.62
C VAL A 37 -2.42 -8.89 4.79
N ALA A 38 -3.73 -8.65 4.83
CA ALA A 38 -4.41 -7.97 5.92
C ALA A 38 -4.28 -8.79 7.21
N ARG A 39 -4.32 -8.11 8.35
CA ARG A 39 -4.21 -8.75 9.66
C ARG A 39 -5.41 -8.36 10.51
N ASN A 40 -5.92 -9.31 11.29
CA ASN A 40 -6.98 -9.03 12.26
C ASN A 40 -6.41 -8.31 13.51
N ASP A 41 -7.28 -7.97 14.45
CA ASP A 41 -6.91 -7.25 15.69
C ASP A 41 -5.89 -8.01 16.55
N ASN A 42 -5.82 -9.34 16.41
CA ASN A 42 -4.83 -10.19 17.10
C ASN A 42 -3.52 -10.33 16.33
N GLY A 43 -3.35 -9.58 15.23
CA GLY A 43 -2.19 -9.64 14.36
C GLY A 43 -2.12 -10.88 13.46
N THR A 44 -3.13 -11.76 13.47
CA THR A 44 -3.15 -12.96 12.64
C THR A 44 -3.43 -12.57 11.17
N PRO A 45 -2.67 -13.09 10.19
CA PRO A 45 -2.94 -12.81 8.79
C PRO A 45 -4.28 -13.39 8.35
N ALA A 46 -5.03 -12.61 7.57
CA ALA A 46 -6.26 -13.01 6.92
C ALA A 46 -5.94 -13.84 5.67
N LEU A 47 -5.40 -15.04 5.89
CA LEU A 47 -5.01 -16.01 4.89
C LEU A 47 -5.42 -17.39 5.41
N SER A 48 -6.03 -18.22 4.58
CA SER A 48 -6.40 -19.58 4.94
C SER A 48 -6.28 -20.53 3.75
N LEU A 49 -5.86 -21.76 4.05
CA LEU A 49 -5.89 -22.89 3.12
C LEU A 49 -6.64 -24.04 3.77
N LEU A 50 -7.79 -24.37 3.20
CA LEU A 50 -8.52 -25.59 3.50
C LEU A 50 -8.16 -26.63 2.44
N ALA A 51 -7.47 -27.69 2.81
CA ALA A 51 -7.25 -28.85 1.96
C ALA A 51 -8.11 -30.01 2.46
N TYR A 52 -8.72 -30.76 1.55
CA TYR A 52 -9.48 -31.95 1.92
C TYR A 52 -9.07 -33.15 1.09
N GLY A 53 -9.09 -34.33 1.71
CA GLY A 53 -8.56 -35.55 1.11
C GLY A 53 -9.10 -36.82 1.74
N ARG A 54 -8.64 -37.95 1.21
CA ARG A 54 -8.92 -39.30 1.71
C ARG A 54 -7.66 -39.93 2.27
N GLY A 55 -7.80 -40.72 3.34
CA GLY A 55 -6.67 -41.35 4.01
C GLY A 55 -6.00 -40.43 5.04
N SER A 56 -4.85 -40.83 5.58
CA SER A 56 -4.18 -40.08 6.64
C SER A 56 -2.66 -40.22 6.57
N GLY A 57 -1.97 -39.23 7.16
CA GLY A 57 -0.51 -39.23 7.21
C GLY A 57 0.14 -39.28 5.83
N PRO A 58 1.11 -40.19 5.58
CA PRO A 58 1.78 -40.33 4.29
C PRO A 58 0.86 -40.73 3.13
N ASP A 59 -0.28 -41.38 3.42
CA ASP A 59 -1.22 -41.89 2.43
C ASP A 59 -2.35 -40.90 2.12
N LEU A 60 -2.26 -39.67 2.64
CA LEU A 60 -3.26 -38.63 2.38
C LEU A 60 -3.27 -38.25 0.89
N GLN A 61 -4.37 -38.58 0.22
CA GLN A 61 -4.64 -38.14 -1.14
C GLN A 61 -5.57 -36.92 -1.11
N LEU A 62 -5.05 -35.74 -1.47
CA LEU A 62 -5.89 -34.55 -1.58
C LEU A 62 -6.85 -34.67 -2.77
N LEU A 63 -8.12 -34.36 -2.51
CA LEU A 63 -9.21 -34.34 -3.48
C LEU A 63 -9.55 -32.91 -3.94
N GLY A 64 -8.98 -31.90 -3.27
CA GLY A 64 -9.15 -30.50 -3.60
C GLY A 64 -8.92 -29.60 -2.40
N GLY A 65 -9.34 -28.35 -2.53
CA GLY A 65 -9.24 -27.39 -1.44
C GLY A 65 -9.87 -26.05 -1.76
N GLN A 66 -9.69 -25.11 -0.85
CA GLN A 66 -10.03 -23.71 -1.00
C GLN A 66 -8.92 -22.88 -0.38
N VAL A 67 -8.50 -21.83 -1.09
CA VAL A 67 -7.62 -20.80 -0.54
C VAL A 67 -8.39 -19.49 -0.50
N GLN A 68 -8.21 -18.75 0.58
CA GLN A 68 -8.73 -17.40 0.73
C GLN A 68 -7.64 -16.50 1.32
N LEU A 69 -7.52 -15.28 0.80
CA LEU A 69 -6.69 -14.25 1.39
C LEU A 69 -7.33 -12.88 1.27
N THR A 70 -7.10 -12.03 2.27
CA THR A 70 -7.45 -10.61 2.23
C THR A 70 -6.17 -9.81 2.09
N LEU A 71 -6.12 -8.93 1.10
CA LEU A 71 -5.00 -8.03 0.82
C LEU A 71 -5.37 -6.60 1.20
N THR A 72 -4.37 -5.78 1.52
CA THR A 72 -4.57 -4.40 1.99
C THR A 72 -3.39 -3.49 1.68
N LEU A 73 -3.65 -2.18 1.59
CA LEU A 73 -2.66 -1.10 1.49
C LEU A 73 -2.54 -0.28 2.80
N ALA A 74 -2.91 -0.86 3.95
CA ALA A 74 -3.32 -0.11 5.13
C ALA A 74 -2.33 0.71 5.98
N LEU A 75 -1.00 0.67 5.91
CA LEU A 75 -0.12 1.02 7.07
C LEU A 75 -0.40 0.24 8.37
N THR A 76 0.64 -0.32 8.97
CA THR A 76 0.55 -0.91 10.31
C THR A 76 0.43 0.20 11.37
N GLY A 77 -0.04 -0.14 12.58
CA GLY A 77 -0.12 0.84 13.67
C GLY A 77 1.23 1.45 14.03
N SER A 78 2.30 0.64 14.03
CA SER A 78 3.66 1.10 14.26
C SER A 78 4.18 1.97 13.11
N GLU A 79 3.97 1.58 11.84
CA GLU A 79 4.32 2.41 10.68
C GLU A 79 3.66 3.79 10.77
N ARG A 80 2.35 3.82 11.08
CA ARG A 80 1.59 5.06 11.21
C ARG A 80 2.12 5.95 12.33
N GLN A 81 2.41 5.37 13.49
CA GLN A 81 2.93 6.09 14.64
C GLN A 81 4.33 6.66 14.36
N THR A 82 5.26 5.84 13.87
CA THR A 82 6.63 6.25 13.54
C THR A 82 6.63 7.31 12.44
N LEU A 83 5.81 7.12 11.39
CA LEU A 83 5.71 8.09 10.30
C LEU A 83 5.18 9.45 10.80
N THR A 84 4.15 9.43 11.63
CA THR A 84 3.58 10.66 12.21
C THR A 84 4.63 11.39 13.04
N ALA A 85 5.35 10.67 13.91
CA ALA A 85 6.40 11.26 14.75
C ALA A 85 7.53 11.88 13.91
N ALA A 86 8.01 11.17 12.88
CA ALA A 86 9.08 11.64 12.01
C ALA A 86 8.68 12.89 11.20
N LEU A 87 7.44 12.92 10.68
CA LEU A 87 6.91 14.09 9.97
C LEU A 87 6.72 15.29 10.91
N GLU A 88 6.18 15.08 12.12
CA GLU A 88 6.04 16.15 13.11
C GLU A 88 7.40 16.69 13.54
N GLU A 89 8.39 15.84 13.79
CA GLU A 89 9.74 16.28 14.12
C GLU A 89 10.34 17.14 13.01
N SER A 90 10.22 16.69 11.76
CA SER A 90 10.71 17.42 10.59
C SER A 90 10.08 18.81 10.46
N LEU A 91 8.75 18.92 10.60
CA LEU A 91 8.03 20.20 10.50
C LEU A 91 8.31 21.14 11.68
N ASN A 92 8.53 20.60 12.87
CA ASN A 92 8.77 21.39 14.08
C ASN A 92 10.24 21.78 14.26
N ARG A 93 11.19 21.15 13.58
CA ARG A 93 12.64 21.38 13.72
C ARG A 93 13.05 22.85 13.56
N HIS A 94 12.36 23.59 12.69
CA HIS A 94 12.68 24.99 12.40
C HIS A 94 11.67 25.98 12.97
N GLN A 95 10.76 25.54 13.84
CA GLN A 95 9.79 26.44 14.45
C GLN A 95 10.39 27.30 15.55
N PRO A 96 9.89 28.54 15.72
CA PRO A 96 10.16 29.33 16.91
C PRO A 96 9.77 28.56 18.17
N ARG A 97 10.57 28.65 19.23
CA ARG A 97 10.31 27.93 20.51
C ARG A 97 8.97 28.26 21.16
N GLU A 98 8.42 29.43 20.85
CA GLU A 98 7.14 29.92 21.41
C GLU A 98 5.92 29.54 20.55
N ALA A 99 6.15 29.00 19.35
CA ALA A 99 5.07 28.55 18.48
C ALA A 99 4.50 27.20 18.96
N PRO A 100 3.18 26.98 18.87
CA PRO A 100 2.59 25.70 19.18
C PRO A 100 3.06 24.64 18.17
N PRO A 101 3.33 23.39 18.60
CA PRO A 101 3.82 22.35 17.72
C PRO A 101 2.79 22.02 16.63
N VAL A 102 3.27 21.94 15.39
CA VAL A 102 2.48 21.47 14.26
C VAL A 102 2.20 19.99 14.42
N ARG A 103 0.93 19.63 14.24
CA ARG A 103 0.43 18.25 14.23
C ARG A 103 0.19 17.79 12.81
N VAL A 104 0.53 16.53 12.56
CA VAL A 104 0.39 15.91 11.26
C VAL A 104 -0.88 15.07 11.21
N THR A 105 -1.59 15.14 10.09
CA THR A 105 -2.71 14.23 9.79
C THR A 105 -2.34 13.32 8.62
N LEU A 106 -2.34 12.01 8.86
CA LEU A 106 -2.20 11.01 7.81
C LEU A 106 -3.57 10.67 7.22
N LEU A 107 -3.66 10.74 5.90
CA LEU A 107 -4.87 10.46 5.12
C LEU A 107 -4.70 9.20 4.29
N SER A 108 -5.82 8.50 4.07
CA SER A 108 -5.92 7.49 3.02
C SER A 108 -6.15 8.18 1.67
N PRO A 109 -5.53 7.71 0.58
CA PRO A 109 -5.86 8.16 -0.76
C PRO A 109 -7.34 7.88 -1.08
N GLU A 110 -7.89 8.71 -1.95
CA GLU A 110 -9.17 8.42 -2.60
C GLU A 110 -8.88 7.50 -3.79
N TRP A 111 -9.41 6.29 -3.77
CA TRP A 111 -9.19 5.33 -4.84
C TRP A 111 -10.30 5.45 -5.89
N LEU A 112 -9.95 5.66 -7.15
CA LEU A 112 -10.92 5.80 -8.24
C LEU A 112 -11.23 4.44 -8.90
N THR A 113 -10.18 3.64 -9.11
CA THR A 113 -10.28 2.28 -9.63
C THR A 113 -9.21 1.39 -9.00
N GLY A 114 -9.40 0.08 -9.07
CA GLY A 114 -8.40 -0.89 -8.62
C GLY A 114 -8.58 -2.28 -9.21
N GLN A 115 -7.47 -2.95 -9.45
CA GLN A 115 -7.38 -4.37 -9.76
C GLN A 115 -6.26 -5.01 -8.94
N VAL A 116 -6.53 -6.20 -8.41
CA VAL A 116 -5.61 -6.94 -7.56
C VAL A 116 -5.33 -8.29 -8.17
N HIS A 117 -4.06 -8.69 -8.15
CA HIS A 117 -3.58 -10.00 -8.55
C HIS A 117 -2.77 -10.61 -7.40
N ALA A 118 -3.02 -11.88 -7.12
CA ALA A 118 -2.22 -12.69 -6.21
C ALA A 118 -1.80 -13.97 -6.92
N ASP A 119 -0.53 -14.01 -7.34
CA ASP A 119 0.10 -15.20 -7.91
C ASP A 119 0.62 -16.04 -6.77
N LEU A 120 -0.06 -17.14 -6.44
CA LEU A 120 0.35 -18.02 -5.34
C LEU A 120 1.31 -19.11 -5.83
N LEU A 121 1.12 -19.57 -7.06
CA LEU A 121 1.92 -20.57 -7.77
C LEU A 121 1.80 -20.34 -9.29
N PRO A 122 2.71 -20.91 -10.09
CA PRO A 122 2.49 -21.04 -11.53
C PRO A 122 1.13 -21.71 -11.83
N GLY A 123 0.26 -21.00 -12.56
CA GLY A 123 -1.08 -21.48 -12.91
C GLY A 123 -2.15 -21.34 -11.79
N LEU A 124 -1.84 -20.66 -10.69
CA LEU A 124 -2.80 -20.29 -9.65
C LEU A 124 -2.68 -18.79 -9.33
N THR A 125 -3.40 -18.01 -10.12
CA THR A 125 -3.55 -16.56 -9.94
C THR A 125 -4.96 -16.25 -9.48
N LEU A 126 -5.07 -15.53 -8.37
CA LEU A 126 -6.34 -14.99 -7.89
C LEU A 126 -6.44 -13.53 -8.32
N THR A 127 -7.64 -13.11 -8.74
CA THR A 127 -7.88 -11.72 -9.17
C THR A 127 -9.16 -11.18 -8.56
N GLY A 128 -9.20 -9.86 -8.35
CA GLY A 128 -10.35 -9.18 -7.80
C GLY A 128 -10.25 -7.68 -7.87
N HIS A 129 -11.30 -7.01 -7.40
CA HIS A 129 -11.36 -5.56 -7.28
C HIS A 129 -11.32 -5.17 -5.80
N PRO A 130 -10.45 -4.24 -5.39
CA PRO A 130 -10.38 -3.80 -4.01
C PRO A 130 -11.54 -2.85 -3.69
N SER A 131 -11.81 -2.68 -2.40
CA SER A 131 -12.64 -1.58 -1.91
C SER A 131 -12.02 -0.25 -2.31
N LEU A 132 -12.80 0.67 -2.86
CA LEU A 132 -12.32 2.02 -3.18
C LEU A 132 -12.24 2.95 -1.96
N MET A 133 -12.45 2.41 -0.75
CA MET A 133 -12.45 3.17 0.50
C MET A 133 -11.26 2.79 1.38
N ALA A 134 -10.80 3.77 2.17
CA ALA A 134 -9.86 3.59 3.27
C ALA A 134 -8.62 2.74 2.89
N ALA A 135 -8.49 1.57 3.50
CA ALA A 135 -7.34 0.67 3.39
C ALA A 135 -7.22 -0.10 2.07
N ASN A 136 -8.16 0.09 1.14
CA ASN A 136 -8.17 -0.58 -0.17
C ASN A 136 -8.14 -2.11 -0.09
N GLU A 137 -8.94 -2.67 0.81
CA GLU A 137 -8.94 -4.11 1.06
C GLU A 137 -9.55 -4.90 -0.09
N CYS A 138 -8.98 -6.06 -0.39
CA CYS A 138 -9.48 -6.97 -1.41
C CYS A 138 -9.50 -8.40 -0.87
N VAL A 139 -10.68 -9.04 -0.87
CA VAL A 139 -10.81 -10.46 -0.51
C VAL A 139 -10.75 -11.28 -1.80
N LEU A 140 -9.82 -12.22 -1.83
CA LEU A 140 -9.60 -13.13 -2.94
C LEU A 140 -9.81 -14.57 -2.47
N SER A 141 -10.43 -15.39 -3.32
CA SER A 141 -10.60 -16.81 -3.03
C SER A 141 -10.62 -17.65 -4.29
N ALA A 142 -10.15 -18.90 -4.20
CA ALA A 142 -10.26 -19.88 -5.27
C ALA A 142 -10.51 -21.28 -4.73
N THR A 143 -11.30 -22.06 -5.46
CA THR A 143 -11.37 -23.51 -5.30
C THR A 143 -10.18 -24.15 -6.00
N LEU A 144 -9.60 -25.16 -5.37
CA LEU A 144 -8.41 -25.85 -5.83
C LEU A 144 -8.77 -27.24 -6.34
N THR A 145 -8.22 -27.58 -7.51
CA THR A 145 -8.17 -28.96 -8.00
C THR A 145 -7.27 -29.83 -7.10
N PRO A 146 -7.35 -31.18 -7.17
CA PRO A 146 -6.44 -32.07 -6.44
C PRO A 146 -4.95 -31.72 -6.62
N GLN A 147 -4.56 -31.43 -7.87
CA GLN A 147 -3.18 -31.08 -8.22
C GLN A 147 -2.78 -29.73 -7.59
N GLN A 148 -3.61 -28.70 -7.77
CA GLN A 148 -3.34 -27.37 -7.18
C GLN A 148 -3.32 -27.41 -5.65
N ALA A 149 -4.19 -28.18 -5.01
CA ALA A 149 -4.20 -28.33 -3.56
C ALA A 149 -2.90 -28.99 -3.06
N THR A 150 -2.42 -30.02 -3.76
CA THR A 150 -1.15 -30.70 -3.45
C THR A 150 0.06 -29.78 -3.64
N ASP A 151 0.12 -29.07 -4.76
CA ASP A 151 1.23 -28.19 -5.06
C ASP A 151 1.24 -26.97 -4.12
N LEU A 152 0.07 -26.42 -3.81
CA LEU A 152 -0.07 -25.32 -2.86
C LEU A 152 0.30 -25.76 -1.45
N GLN A 153 -0.19 -26.89 -0.95
CA GLN A 153 0.20 -27.40 0.36
C GLN A 153 1.74 -27.57 0.47
N ARG A 154 2.37 -28.10 -0.59
CA ARG A 154 3.84 -28.28 -0.63
C ARG A 154 4.58 -26.95 -0.60
N ALA A 155 4.12 -25.96 -1.36
CA ALA A 155 4.71 -24.62 -1.38
C ALA A 155 4.43 -23.86 -0.07
N TRP A 156 3.27 -24.08 0.53
CA TRP A 156 2.85 -23.51 1.82
C TRP A 156 3.80 -23.91 2.94
N ALA A 157 4.20 -25.19 2.98
CA ALA A 157 5.20 -25.70 3.91
C ALA A 157 6.59 -25.05 3.74
N LYS A 158 6.87 -24.48 2.56
CA LYS A 158 8.12 -23.76 2.25
C LYS A 158 8.00 -22.25 2.40
N GLY A 159 6.86 -21.72 2.84
CA GLY A 159 6.66 -20.29 3.02
C GLY A 159 6.16 -19.53 1.78
N LEU A 160 5.67 -20.22 0.74
CA LEU A 160 5.24 -19.61 -0.53
C LEU A 160 6.29 -18.65 -1.14
N PRO A 161 7.53 -19.11 -1.39
CA PRO A 161 8.66 -18.24 -1.77
C PRO A 161 8.44 -17.48 -3.08
N ASP A 162 7.68 -18.07 -3.99
CA ASP A 162 7.41 -17.51 -5.32
C ASP A 162 6.12 -16.69 -5.37
N ALA A 163 5.39 -16.57 -4.24
CA ALA A 163 4.14 -15.83 -4.23
C ALA A 163 4.37 -14.34 -4.42
N ARG A 164 3.56 -13.72 -5.29
CA ARG A 164 3.61 -12.30 -5.63
C ARG A 164 2.23 -11.68 -5.54
N LEU A 165 2.21 -10.44 -5.08
CA LEU A 165 1.03 -9.63 -4.93
C LEU A 165 1.20 -8.37 -5.77
N ARG A 166 0.16 -8.01 -6.53
CA ARG A 166 0.16 -6.83 -7.38
C ARG A 166 -1.15 -6.07 -7.24
N TYR A 167 -1.03 -4.76 -7.03
CA TYR A 167 -2.14 -3.80 -7.01
C TYR A 167 -1.93 -2.80 -8.15
N GLU A 168 -2.94 -2.66 -8.99
CA GLU A 168 -3.04 -1.61 -9.99
C GLU A 168 -4.20 -0.71 -9.61
N VAL A 169 -3.90 0.48 -9.10
CA VAL A 169 -4.92 1.41 -8.58
C VAL A 169 -4.76 2.78 -9.21
N THR A 170 -5.86 3.52 -9.27
CA THR A 170 -5.84 4.93 -9.68
C THR A 170 -6.33 5.84 -8.56
N THR A 171 -5.76 7.03 -8.47
CA THR A 171 -6.05 8.03 -7.44
C THR A 171 -6.02 9.42 -8.07
N PRO A 172 -6.80 10.40 -7.58
CA PRO A 172 -6.63 11.78 -8.00
C PRO A 172 -5.30 12.30 -7.47
N ALA A 173 -4.60 13.07 -8.30
CA ALA A 173 -3.31 13.66 -8.02
C ALA A 173 -3.27 15.15 -8.43
N ALA A 174 -2.60 15.95 -7.61
CA ALA A 174 -2.27 17.32 -7.91
C ALA A 174 -0.92 17.35 -8.63
N GLN A 175 -0.88 18.10 -9.72
CA GLN A 175 0.37 18.53 -10.30
C GLN A 175 0.50 20.04 -10.09
N THR A 176 1.43 20.42 -9.22
CA THR A 176 1.74 21.82 -8.92
C THR A 176 2.91 22.27 -9.78
N GLU A 177 2.67 23.23 -10.67
CA GLU A 177 3.73 23.92 -11.44
C GLU A 177 3.92 25.33 -10.87
N VAL A 178 5.15 25.64 -10.48
CA VAL A 178 5.55 26.98 -10.05
C VAL A 178 6.30 27.63 -11.21
N SER A 179 5.68 28.63 -11.84
CA SER A 179 6.31 29.45 -12.87
C SER A 179 6.79 30.76 -12.26
N HIS A 180 8.11 30.99 -12.32
CA HIS A 180 8.70 32.29 -12.01
C HIS A 180 8.84 33.08 -13.29
N LYS A 181 8.14 34.21 -13.39
CA LYS A 181 8.31 35.14 -14.51
C LYS A 181 8.80 36.47 -13.95
N ALA A 182 10.05 36.80 -14.24
CA ALA A 182 10.59 38.13 -13.99
C ALA A 182 10.23 39.03 -15.17
N SER A 183 9.58 40.17 -14.92
CA SER A 183 9.37 41.21 -15.94
C SER A 183 10.19 42.43 -15.58
N THR A 184 11.10 42.80 -16.48
CA THR A 184 11.87 44.06 -16.42
C THR A 184 11.31 45.01 -17.47
N SER A 185 10.89 46.21 -17.04
CA SER A 185 10.76 47.37 -17.92
C SER A 185 11.22 48.61 -17.16
N ALA A 186 12.01 49.44 -17.84
CA ALA A 186 12.74 50.57 -17.27
C ALA A 186 12.24 51.89 -17.85
N GLU A 187 12.07 52.88 -16.98
CA GLU A 187 12.29 54.30 -17.29
C GLU A 187 13.36 54.87 -16.36
N PRO A 188 14.09 55.94 -16.75
CA PRO A 188 15.49 56.13 -16.37
C PRO A 188 15.76 56.52 -14.91
N LEU A 189 14.74 56.72 -14.06
CA LEU A 189 14.93 57.35 -12.75
C LEU A 189 14.36 56.59 -11.54
N ARG A 190 13.69 55.44 -11.73
CA ARG A 190 13.35 54.51 -10.63
C ARG A 190 13.26 53.08 -11.12
N THR A 191 14.18 52.23 -10.69
CA THR A 191 14.12 50.78 -10.92
C THR A 191 13.16 50.14 -9.92
N PHE A 192 11.99 49.70 -10.37
CA PHE A 192 11.13 48.80 -9.60
C PHE A 192 11.20 47.41 -10.23
N SER A 193 11.58 46.42 -9.43
CA SER A 193 11.50 45.02 -9.81
C SER A 193 10.17 44.46 -9.33
N VAL A 194 9.33 43.99 -10.24
CA VAL A 194 8.10 43.27 -9.91
C VAL A 194 8.32 41.81 -10.26
N SER A 195 8.54 40.99 -9.24
CA SER A 195 8.48 39.55 -9.39
C SER A 195 7.05 39.08 -9.09
N PHE A 196 6.52 38.21 -9.94
CA PHE A 196 5.32 37.45 -9.62
C PHE A 196 5.62 35.96 -9.74
N THR A 197 5.09 35.21 -8.79
CA THR A 197 5.13 33.76 -8.78
C THR A 197 3.73 33.29 -9.12
N ALA A 198 3.57 32.66 -10.28
CA ALA A 198 2.32 32.01 -10.64
C ALA A 198 2.39 30.53 -10.20
N ARG A 199 1.43 30.09 -9.40
CA ARG A 199 1.25 28.67 -9.05
C ARG A 199 0.02 28.15 -9.78
N THR A 200 0.22 27.19 -10.67
CA THR A 200 -0.87 26.50 -11.36
C THR A 200 -1.01 25.10 -10.78
N THR A 201 -2.21 24.72 -10.35
CA THR A 201 -2.51 23.36 -9.90
C THR A 201 -3.42 22.72 -10.93
N ARG A 202 -3.03 21.56 -11.44
CA ARG A 202 -3.86 20.71 -12.30
C ARG A 202 -4.28 19.47 -11.55
N THR A 203 -5.53 19.08 -11.71
CA THR A 203 -6.08 17.82 -11.22
C THR A 203 -6.00 16.78 -12.32
N LEU A 204 -5.35 15.67 -12.03
CA LEU A 204 -5.16 14.55 -12.95
C LEU A 204 -5.47 13.25 -12.20
N SER A 205 -5.77 12.19 -12.93
CA SER A 205 -5.76 10.83 -12.38
C SER A 205 -4.39 10.22 -12.63
N THR A 206 -3.84 9.53 -11.62
CA THR A 206 -2.57 8.85 -11.74
C THR A 206 -2.72 7.36 -11.41
N SER A 207 -1.90 6.53 -12.05
CA SER A 207 -1.89 5.09 -11.85
C SER A 207 -0.71 4.70 -10.97
N LEU A 208 -0.96 3.88 -9.96
CA LEU A 208 0.04 3.29 -9.09
C LEU A 208 0.05 1.78 -9.31
N CYS A 209 1.22 1.23 -9.63
CA CYS A 209 1.45 -0.20 -9.70
C CYS A 209 2.35 -0.60 -8.51
N LEU A 210 1.76 -1.29 -7.54
CA LEU A 210 2.44 -1.73 -6.32
C LEU A 210 2.62 -3.24 -6.40
N GLU A 211 3.84 -3.72 -6.22
CA GLU A 211 4.15 -5.15 -6.30
C GLU A 211 5.08 -5.56 -5.17
N GLY A 212 4.86 -6.76 -4.62
CA GLY A 212 5.77 -7.33 -3.64
C GLY A 212 5.45 -8.77 -3.28
N PRO A 213 6.24 -9.37 -2.40
CA PRO A 213 6.01 -10.72 -1.92
C PRO A 213 4.83 -10.78 -0.93
N LEU A 214 4.25 -11.96 -0.73
CA LEU A 214 3.15 -12.20 0.22
C LEU A 214 3.49 -11.73 1.66
N SER A 215 4.77 -11.79 2.04
CA SER A 215 5.30 -11.30 3.32
C SER A 215 4.61 -11.89 4.56
N VAL A 216 4.39 -13.20 4.55
CA VAL A 216 3.86 -13.98 5.68
C VAL A 216 4.92 -14.97 6.14
N SER A 217 5.13 -15.09 7.45
CA SER A 217 6.12 -16.01 8.01
C SER A 217 5.68 -17.48 7.93
N PRO A 218 6.61 -18.44 7.92
CA PRO A 218 6.27 -19.86 7.90
C PRO A 218 5.40 -20.32 9.08
N SER A 219 5.60 -19.76 10.28
CA SER A 219 4.80 -20.08 11.46
C SER A 219 3.35 -19.60 11.33
N GLU A 220 3.14 -18.43 10.72
CA GLU A 220 1.81 -17.92 10.44
C GLU A 220 1.08 -18.77 9.39
N LEU A 221 1.80 -19.19 8.35
CA LEU A 221 1.27 -20.08 7.32
C LEU A 221 0.83 -21.42 7.93
N GLN A 222 1.63 -22.00 8.84
CA GLN A 222 1.24 -23.24 9.51
C GLN A 222 -0.08 -23.10 10.28
N GLY A 223 -0.31 -21.98 10.97
CA GLY A 223 -1.56 -21.71 11.67
C GLY A 223 -2.77 -21.48 10.75
N ALA A 224 -2.52 -21.14 9.48
CA ALA A 224 -3.54 -20.88 8.47
C ALA A 224 -3.93 -22.11 7.62
N LEU A 225 -3.24 -23.24 7.80
CA LEU A 225 -3.51 -24.48 7.07
C LEU A 225 -4.43 -25.41 7.87
N GLN A 226 -5.57 -25.75 7.27
CA GLN A 226 -6.46 -26.79 7.76
C GLN A 226 -6.52 -27.94 6.77
N VAL A 227 -6.23 -29.16 7.24
CA VAL A 227 -6.33 -30.39 6.45
C VAL A 227 -7.43 -31.26 7.02
N THR A 228 -8.44 -31.57 6.22
CA THR A 228 -9.56 -32.44 6.62
C THR A 228 -9.49 -33.75 5.83
N SER A 229 -9.42 -34.87 6.54
CA SER A 229 -9.40 -36.21 5.95
C SER A 229 -10.70 -36.96 6.21
N PHE A 230 -11.18 -37.69 5.21
CA PHE A 230 -12.35 -38.57 5.31
C PHE A 230 -11.99 -40.04 5.02
#